data_AF-A0A3S1HJ84-F1
#
_entry.id   AF-A0A3S1HJ84-F1
#
_cell.length_a   1.000
_cell.length_b   1.000
_cell.length_c   1.000
_cell.angle_alpha   90.00
_cell.angle_beta   90.00
_cell.angle_gamma   90.00
#
_symmetry.space_group_name_H-M   'P 1'
#
loop_
_entity.id
_entity.type
_entity.pdbx_description
1 polymer ?
#
loop_
_entity_poly.entity_id
_entity_poly.type
_entity_poly.pdbx_seq_one_letter_code
_entity_poly.pdbx_strand_id
1 'polypeptide(L)'
;MSTRFTIARLGSQGDGIASAEGGEVFVPFTLPGETVTAARQKDRATLISVLEAAPLRIDPACRHFTECGGCALQHYEAAAYQQWKREKVVQALKAKGIAGEIAARVPCAPHTRRRVTFSARRTEAGMLLG
;
A
#
# COMPACT_ATOMS: atom_id res chain seq x y z
N MET A 1 -18.24 1.48 -12.32
CA MET A 1 -17.55 1.51 -13.62
C MET A 1 -16.05 1.43 -13.38
N SER A 2 -15.32 0.68 -14.20
CA SER A 2 -13.86 0.64 -14.14
C SER A 2 -13.28 1.83 -14.91
N THR A 3 -12.20 2.40 -14.39
CA THR A 3 -11.52 3.57 -14.98
C THR A 3 -10.03 3.37 -14.90
N ARG A 4 -9.31 3.94 -15.86
CA ARG A 4 -7.85 3.93 -15.89
C ARG A 4 -7.31 5.04 -15.00
N PHE A 5 -6.32 4.72 -14.17
CA PHE A 5 -5.65 5.67 -13.31
C PHE A 5 -4.13 5.60 -13.48
N THR A 6 -3.48 6.75 -13.43
CA THR A 6 -2.03 6.85 -13.26
C THR A 6 -1.74 7.21 -11.81
N ILE A 7 -0.97 6.37 -11.14
CA ILE A 7 -0.65 6.56 -9.72
C ILE A 7 0.51 7.55 -9.59
N ALA A 8 0.24 8.69 -8.96
CA ALA A 8 1.21 9.78 -8.83
C ALA A 8 2.15 9.61 -7.64
N ARG A 9 1.62 9.16 -6.49
CA ARG A 9 2.36 9.04 -5.23
C ARG A 9 1.74 8.01 -4.29
N LEU A 10 2.44 7.67 -3.22
CA LEU A 10 1.88 6.90 -2.10
C LEU A 10 1.28 7.84 -1.04
N GLY A 11 0.10 7.46 -0.55
CA GLY A 11 -0.57 8.04 0.59
C GLY A 11 0.06 7.65 1.92
N SER A 12 -0.51 8.17 3.00
CA SER A 12 0.07 7.97 4.33
C SER A 12 -0.04 6.51 4.81
N GLN A 13 -1.04 5.77 4.32
CA GLN A 13 -1.32 4.38 4.68
C GLN A 13 -0.75 3.36 3.66
N GLY A 14 -0.04 3.84 2.63
CA GLY A 14 0.55 2.98 1.58
C GLY A 14 -0.39 2.67 0.41
N ASP A 15 -1.55 3.31 0.37
CA ASP A 15 -2.40 3.41 -0.82
C ASP A 15 -1.74 4.26 -1.91
N GLY A 16 -1.92 3.90 -3.18
CA GLY A 16 -1.54 4.79 -4.28
C GLY A 16 -2.56 5.90 -4.47
N ILE A 17 -2.11 7.08 -4.86
CA ILE A 17 -2.97 8.25 -5.08
C ILE A 17 -2.92 8.63 -6.55
N ALA A 18 -4.09 8.67 -7.17
CA ALA A 18 -4.30 9.20 -8.50
C ALA A 18 -5.13 10.48 -8.45
N SER A 19 -4.90 11.39 -9.40
CA SER A 19 -5.77 12.56 -9.60
C SER A 19 -6.92 12.17 -10.53
N ALA A 20 -8.15 12.53 -10.17
CA ALA A 20 -9.33 12.34 -11.01
C ALA A 20 -10.27 13.54 -10.91
N GLU A 21 -11.28 13.59 -11.79
CA GLU A 21 -12.35 14.57 -11.64
C GLU A 21 -13.05 14.38 -10.27
N GLY A 22 -13.19 15.48 -9.53
CA GLY A 22 -13.75 15.47 -8.17
C GLY A 22 -12.76 15.12 -7.05
N GLY A 23 -11.45 15.08 -7.32
CA GLY A 23 -10.41 15.03 -6.28
C GLY A 23 -9.47 13.83 -6.37
N GLU A 24 -8.70 13.62 -5.31
CA GLU A 24 -7.78 12.50 -5.19
C GLU A 24 -8.54 11.18 -5.04
N VAL A 25 -8.00 10.11 -5.64
CA VAL A 25 -8.52 8.75 -5.54
C VAL A 25 -7.44 7.84 -4.96
N PHE A 26 -7.80 7.15 -3.88
CA PHE A 26 -6.94 6.22 -3.15
C PHE A 26 -7.12 4.80 -3.67
N VAL A 27 -6.05 4.21 -4.20
CA VAL A 27 -6.02 2.89 -4.84
C VAL A 27 -5.03 1.99 -4.09
N PRO A 28 -5.48 1.18 -3.12
CA PRO A 28 -4.63 0.22 -2.43
C PRO A 28 -3.91 -0.74 -3.38
N PHE A 29 -2.76 -1.25 -2.95
CA PHE A 29 -1.96 -2.26 -3.67
C PHE A 29 -1.36 -1.78 -5.01
N THR A 30 -1.16 -0.47 -5.14
CA THR A 30 -0.51 0.17 -6.28
C THR A 30 0.72 0.98 -5.86
N LEU A 31 1.60 1.28 -6.81
CA LEU A 31 2.84 2.04 -6.60
C LEU A 31 2.90 3.29 -7.49
N PRO A 32 3.68 4.32 -7.12
CA PRO A 32 3.88 5.49 -7.96
C PRO A 32 4.48 5.11 -9.32
N GLY A 33 3.98 5.73 -10.39
CA GLY A 33 4.36 5.44 -11.76
C GLY A 33 3.57 4.31 -12.41
N GLU A 34 2.66 3.64 -11.69
CA GLU A 34 1.82 2.60 -12.28
C GLU A 34 0.64 3.15 -13.05
N THR A 35 0.32 2.48 -14.15
CA THR A 35 -0.95 2.63 -14.86
C THR A 35 -1.84 1.45 -14.52
N VAL A 36 -3.03 1.69 -13.96
CA VAL A 36 -3.92 0.65 -13.44
C VAL A 36 -5.35 0.81 -13.94
N THR A 37 -6.10 -0.29 -13.95
CA THR A 37 -7.56 -0.27 -14.05
C THR A 37 -8.13 -0.49 -12.65
N ALA A 38 -9.03 0.38 -12.20
CA ALA A 38 -9.67 0.25 -10.89
C ALA A 38 -11.15 0.66 -10.94
N ALA A 39 -11.98 0.05 -10.09
CA ALA A 39 -13.38 0.43 -9.91
C ALA A 39 -13.49 1.50 -8.81
N ARG A 40 -13.84 2.74 -9.20
CA ARG A 40 -13.97 3.86 -8.26
C ARG A 40 -15.29 3.82 -7.50
N GLN A 41 -15.22 4.05 -6.20
CA GLN A 41 -16.31 4.32 -5.28
C GLN A 41 -15.94 5.53 -4.40
N LYS A 42 -16.50 6.70 -4.73
CA LYS A 42 -16.16 8.00 -4.10
C LYS A 42 -14.67 8.36 -4.24
N ASP A 43 -13.96 8.45 -3.12
CA ASP A 43 -12.54 8.78 -2.99
C ASP A 43 -11.65 7.54 -3.02
N ARG A 44 -12.20 6.32 -3.03
CA ARG A 44 -11.42 5.08 -3.10
C ARG A 44 -11.68 4.34 -4.40
N ALA A 45 -10.72 3.55 -4.84
CA ALA A 45 -10.92 2.62 -5.94
C ALA A 45 -10.34 1.23 -5.62
N THR A 46 -11.08 0.20 -6.03
CA THR A 46 -10.64 -1.19 -5.93
C THR A 46 -9.81 -1.53 -7.16
N LEU A 47 -8.54 -1.88 -6.98
CA LEU A 47 -7.65 -2.32 -8.04
C LEU A 47 -8.24 -3.55 -8.74
N ILE A 48 -8.31 -3.51 -10.08
CA ILE A 48 -8.72 -4.65 -10.92
C ILE A 48 -7.49 -5.25 -11.59
N SER A 49 -6.65 -4.42 -12.21
CA SER A 49 -5.42 -4.88 -12.86
C SER A 49 -4.37 -3.77 -12.95
N VAL A 50 -3.10 -4.17 -12.94
CA VAL A 50 -1.96 -3.31 -13.24
C VAL A 50 -1.66 -3.48 -14.72
N LEU A 51 -1.73 -2.40 -15.49
CA LEU A 51 -1.47 -2.40 -16.92
C LEU A 51 0.02 -2.15 -17.20
N GLU A 52 0.61 -1.23 -16.45
CA GLU A 52 2.04 -0.91 -16.49
C GLU A 52 2.56 -0.89 -15.06
N ALA A 53 3.43 -1.83 -14.74
CA ALA A 53 4.03 -1.95 -13.42
C ALA A 53 5.18 -0.96 -13.24
N ALA A 54 5.34 -0.43 -12.03
CA ALA A 54 6.50 0.37 -11.70
C ALA A 54 7.74 -0.54 -11.63
N PRO A 55 8.95 -0.04 -11.97
CA PRO A 55 10.19 -0.82 -11.88
C PRO A 55 10.49 -1.36 -10.47
N LEU A 56 9.92 -0.72 -9.45
CA LEU A 56 10.08 -1.10 -8.05
C LEU A 56 8.98 -2.05 -7.55
N ARG A 57 8.09 -2.52 -8.43
CA ARG A 57 7.14 -3.58 -8.10
C ARG A 57 7.88 -4.92 -8.05
N ILE A 58 7.64 -5.66 -6.98
CA ILE A 58 8.11 -7.04 -6.82
C ILE A 58 6.92 -7.97 -6.53
N ASP A 59 7.12 -9.26 -6.72
CA ASP A 59 6.16 -10.26 -6.27
C ASP A 59 6.11 -10.28 -4.73
N PRO A 60 4.90 -10.17 -4.13
CA PRO A 60 4.77 -10.18 -2.68
C PRO A 60 5.14 -11.57 -2.12
N ALA A 61 5.90 -11.59 -1.03
CA ALA A 61 6.32 -12.84 -0.39
C ALA A 61 5.16 -13.66 0.20
N CYS A 62 4.04 -13.02 0.57
CA CYS A 62 2.87 -13.68 1.13
C CYS A 62 1.80 -13.91 0.06
N ARG A 63 1.41 -15.17 -0.14
CA ARG A 63 0.30 -15.57 -1.03
C ARG A 63 -1.06 -14.96 -0.67
N HIS A 64 -1.23 -14.48 0.57
CA HIS A 64 -2.48 -13.87 1.04
C HIS A 64 -2.49 -12.34 0.91
N PHE A 65 -1.41 -11.77 0.35
CA PHE A 65 -1.32 -10.33 0.13
C PHE A 65 -2.50 -9.85 -0.74
N THR A 66 -3.04 -8.67 -0.41
CA THR A 66 -4.30 -8.08 -0.91
C THR A 66 -5.61 -8.60 -0.31
N GLU A 67 -5.62 -9.82 0.24
CA GLU A 67 -6.84 -10.43 0.78
C GLU A 67 -6.92 -10.39 2.31
N CYS A 68 -5.85 -10.74 3.02
CA CYS A 68 -5.89 -10.89 4.50
C CYS A 68 -5.90 -9.56 5.27
N GLY A 69 -5.68 -8.43 4.60
CA GLY A 69 -5.61 -7.09 5.23
C GLY A 69 -4.40 -6.84 6.14
N GLY A 70 -3.48 -7.80 6.30
CA GLY A 70 -2.37 -7.71 7.25
C GLY A 70 -1.18 -6.86 6.80
N CYS A 71 -1.00 -6.64 5.50
CA CYS A 71 0.12 -5.89 4.92
C CYS A 71 -0.37 -5.03 3.75
N ALA A 72 0.22 -3.84 3.58
CA ALA A 72 -0.20 -2.86 2.56
C ALA A 72 0.73 -2.79 1.32
N LEU A 73 2.03 -3.10 1.49
CA LEU A 73 3.09 -2.77 0.52
C LEU A 73 4.09 -3.92 0.33
N GLN A 74 3.67 -5.20 0.39
CA GLN A 74 4.61 -6.31 0.14
C GLN A 74 5.09 -6.36 -1.31
N HIS A 75 4.36 -5.74 -2.23
CA HIS A 75 4.71 -5.61 -3.65
C HIS A 75 5.70 -4.47 -3.92
N TYR A 76 6.22 -3.79 -2.90
CA TYR A 76 7.20 -2.71 -3.05
C TYR A 76 8.60 -3.24 -2.70
N GLU A 77 9.57 -3.00 -3.58
CA GLU A 77 10.98 -3.32 -3.34
C GLU A 77 11.44 -2.83 -1.96
N ALA A 78 12.22 -3.66 -1.27
CA ALA A 78 12.52 -3.48 0.15
C ALA A 78 13.28 -2.19 0.43
N ALA A 79 14.32 -1.85 -0.33
CA ALA A 79 15.10 -0.63 -0.14
C ALA A 79 14.25 0.62 -0.42
N ALA A 80 13.46 0.62 -1.49
CA ALA A 80 12.52 1.69 -1.81
C ALA A 80 11.45 1.86 -0.70
N TYR A 81 10.94 0.77 -0.14
CA TYR A 81 10.03 0.81 1.00
C TYR A 81 10.68 1.40 2.27
N GLN A 82 11.95 1.06 2.56
CA GLN A 82 12.67 1.67 3.68
C GLN A 82 12.82 3.18 3.49
N GLN A 83 13.19 3.58 2.27
CA GLN A 83 13.38 4.98 1.92
C GLN A 83 12.07 5.76 2.04
N TRP A 84 10.98 5.24 1.47
CA TRP A 84 9.64 5.85 1.61
C TRP A 84 9.24 6.01 3.08
N LYS A 85 9.44 4.98 3.92
CA LYS A 85 9.16 5.09 5.36
C LYS A 85 9.99 6.16 6.05
N ARG A 86 11.27 6.25 5.72
CA ARG A 86 12.19 7.25 6.26
C ARG A 86 11.76 8.66 5.82
N GLU A 87 11.38 8.85 4.57
CA GLU A 87 10.93 10.13 4.03
C GLU A 87 9.69 10.66 4.75
N LYS A 88 8.75 9.78 5.14
CA LYS A 88 7.58 10.21 5.93
C LYS A 88 7.97 10.92 7.22
N VAL A 89 8.99 10.41 7.92
CA VAL A 89 9.50 11.03 9.16
C VAL A 89 10.17 12.37 8.85
N VAL A 90 10.99 12.42 7.79
CA VAL A 90 11.63 13.68 7.35
C VAL A 90 10.61 14.75 7.04
N GLN A 91 9.60 14.43 6.23
CA GLN A 91 8.58 15.41 5.84
C GLN A 91 7.76 15.86 7.05
N ALA A 92 7.45 14.96 7.98
CA ALA A 92 6.73 15.31 9.22
C ALA A 92 7.53 16.28 10.10
N LEU A 93 8.83 16.05 10.28
CA LEU A 93 9.70 16.92 11.07
C LEU A 93 9.93 18.27 10.39
N LYS A 94 10.18 18.26 9.07
CA LYS A 94 10.33 19.46 8.26
C LYS A 94 9.08 20.34 8.33
N ALA A 95 7.88 19.76 8.27
CA ALA A 95 6.61 20.48 8.40
C ALA A 95 6.42 21.16 9.76
N LYS A 96 7.19 20.76 10.79
CA LYS A 96 7.22 21.38 12.12
C LYS A 96 8.46 22.24 12.37
N GLY A 97 9.30 22.44 11.36
CA GLY A 97 10.54 23.21 11.50
C GLY A 97 11.60 22.55 12.39
N ILE A 98 11.49 21.24 12.63
CA ILE A 98 12.43 20.51 13.48
C ILE A 98 13.60 20.05 12.60
N ALA A 99 14.79 20.58 12.86
CA ALA A 99 16.03 20.20 12.18
C ALA A 99 16.71 19.03 12.93
N GLY A 100 17.29 18.10 12.18
CA GLY A 100 18.04 16.99 12.72
C GLY A 100 18.40 15.97 11.65
N GLU A 101 19.51 15.26 11.85
CA GLU A 101 19.86 14.13 11.01
C GLU A 101 18.96 12.93 11.36
N ILE A 102 18.38 12.31 10.34
CA ILE A 102 17.54 11.12 10.49
C ILE A 102 18.35 9.91 10.03
N ALA A 103 18.67 9.03 10.97
CA ALA A 103 19.41 7.81 10.68
C ALA A 103 18.63 6.88 9.73
N ALA A 104 19.35 5.92 9.14
CA ALA A 104 18.74 4.86 8.35
C ALA A 104 17.75 4.03 9.18
N ARG A 105 16.72 3.48 8.54
CA ARG A 105 15.73 2.65 9.22
C ARG A 105 16.36 1.33 9.67
N VAL A 106 16.05 0.92 10.89
CA VAL A 106 16.30 -0.46 11.37
C VAL A 106 15.04 -1.30 11.06
N PRO A 107 15.10 -2.23 10.09
CA PRO A 107 13.94 -3.04 9.74
C PRO A 107 13.71 -4.17 10.74
N CYS A 108 12.44 -4.48 11.02
CA CYS A 108 12.10 -5.74 11.69
C CYS A 108 12.29 -6.90 10.71
N ALA A 109 12.92 -7.98 11.16
CA ALA A 109 13.07 -9.18 10.36
C ALA A 109 11.71 -9.83 10.02
N PRO A 110 11.58 -10.52 8.88
CA PRO A 110 10.42 -11.37 8.59
C PRO A 110 10.13 -12.38 9.71
N HIS A 111 8.89 -12.86 9.79
CA HIS A 111 8.46 -13.90 10.74
C HIS A 111 8.61 -13.55 12.24
N THR A 112 8.69 -12.27 12.59
CA THR A 112 8.82 -11.80 13.99
C THR A 112 7.50 -11.47 14.69
N ARG A 113 6.35 -11.61 14.02
CA ARG A 113 5.02 -11.34 14.61
C ARG A 113 4.71 -12.41 15.67
N ARG A 114 4.59 -11.99 16.93
CA ARG A 114 4.35 -12.89 18.10
C ARG A 114 2.87 -13.09 18.48
N ARG A 115 1.95 -12.39 17.82
CA ARG A 115 0.50 -12.49 18.07
C ARG A 115 -0.26 -12.28 16.76
N VAL A 116 -1.30 -13.08 16.56
CA VAL A 116 -2.27 -12.96 15.48
C VAL A 116 -3.67 -13.15 16.07
N THR A 117 -4.64 -12.41 15.55
CA THR A 117 -6.05 -12.61 15.85
C THR A 117 -6.69 -13.09 14.57
N PHE A 118 -7.36 -14.25 14.63
CA PHE A 118 -8.18 -14.75 13.55
C PHE A 118 -9.65 -14.46 13.87
N SER A 119 -10.36 -13.90 12.92
CA SER A 119 -11.81 -13.74 12.92
C SER A 119 -12.45 -14.95 12.24
N ALA A 120 -13.55 -15.44 12.79
CA ALA A 120 -14.30 -16.56 12.20
C ALA A 120 -15.71 -16.10 11.80
N ARG A 121 -16.15 -16.47 10.60
CA ARG A 121 -17.50 -16.19 10.08
C ARG A 121 -18.12 -17.43 9.44
N ARG A 122 -19.41 -17.65 9.67
CA ARG A 122 -20.19 -18.68 8.97
C ARG A 122 -20.63 -18.20 7.60
N THR A 123 -20.35 -19.01 6.60
CA THR A 123 -20.76 -18.86 5.20
C THR A 123 -21.57 -20.09 4.79
N GLU A 124 -22.24 -20.05 3.64
CA GLU A 124 -22.96 -21.21 3.09
C GLU A 124 -22.03 -22.40 2.82
N ALA A 125 -20.77 -22.13 2.46
CA ALA A 125 -19.75 -23.15 2.20
C ALA A 125 -19.06 -23.68 3.48
N GLY A 126 -19.38 -23.14 4.67
CA GLY A 126 -18.80 -23.55 5.95
C GLY A 126 -18.21 -22.40 6.77
N MET A 127 -17.24 -22.72 7.64
CA MET A 127 -16.57 -21.73 8.48
C MET A 127 -15.37 -21.11 7.75
N LEU A 128 -15.39 -19.78 7.57
CA LEU A 128 -14.26 -19.01 7.09
C LEU A 128 -13.49 -18.45 8.29
N LEU A 129 -12.17 -18.68 8.34
CA LEU A 129 -11.27 -18.12 9.35
C LEU A 129 -10.21 -17.25 8.66
N GLY A 130 -9.94 -16.05 9.19
CA GLY A 130 -8.99 -15.09 8.62
C GLY A 130 -8.60 -13.97 9.57
#